data_AF-A0A1I5N2Q8-F1
#
_entry.id   AF-A0A1I5N2Q8-F1
#
_cell.length_a   1.000
_cell.length_b   1.000
_cell.length_c   1.000
_cell.angle_alpha   90.00
_cell.angle_beta   90.00
_cell.angle_gamma   90.00
#
_symmetry.space_group_name_H-M   'P 1'
#
loop_
_entity.id
_entity.type
_entity.pdbx_description
1 polymer ?
#
loop_
_entity_poly.entity_id
_entity_poly.type
_entity_poly.pdbx_seq_one_letter_code
_entity_poly.pdbx_strand_id
1 'polypeptide(L)'
;MPAKKEYLSGPGQRALKISAGILGGYMLTVAFHLSLGALFKDKMAIMLTASFSLFIMWTGLIVTAFLFRNGWQAWAVYIICTLIFASIYFISR
;
A
#
# COMPACT_ATOMS: atom_id res chain seq x y z
N MET A 1 30.22 9.76 12.46
CA MET A 1 30.60 8.32 12.52
C MET A 1 30.10 7.62 11.25
N PRO A 2 30.90 6.75 10.60
CA PRO A 2 30.45 6.01 9.42
C PRO A 2 29.45 4.90 9.78
N ALA A 3 28.43 4.69 8.94
CA ALA A 3 27.40 3.68 9.16
C ALA A 3 27.94 2.25 8.95
N LYS A 4 27.58 1.33 9.84
CA LYS A 4 27.94 -0.09 9.71
C LYS A 4 27.17 -0.76 8.57
N LYS A 5 27.90 -1.41 7.67
CA LYS A 5 27.35 -2.01 6.43
C LYS A 5 26.42 -3.18 6.67
N GLU A 6 26.54 -3.89 7.79
CA GLU A 6 25.71 -5.04 8.16
C GLU A 6 24.21 -4.71 8.33
N TYR A 7 23.87 -3.45 8.62
CA TYR A 7 22.47 -2.98 8.74
C TYR A 7 21.91 -2.39 7.44
N LEU A 8 22.74 -2.26 6.41
CA LEU A 8 22.34 -1.65 5.14
C LEU A 8 21.75 -2.72 4.22
N SER A 9 20.48 -2.52 3.85
CA SER A 9 19.86 -3.33 2.79
C SER A 9 20.66 -3.19 1.49
N GLY A 10 20.87 -4.28 0.75
CA GLY A 10 21.52 -4.25 -0.56
C GLY A 10 20.73 -3.41 -1.58
N PRO A 11 21.37 -2.93 -2.66
CA PRO A 11 20.76 -2.01 -3.61
C PRO A 11 19.47 -2.56 -4.26
N GLY A 12 19.44 -3.84 -4.62
CA GLY A 12 18.22 -4.48 -5.16
C GLY A 12 17.08 -4.57 -4.15
N GLN A 13 17.40 -4.86 -2.88
CA GLN A 13 16.41 -4.89 -1.80
C GLN A 13 15.84 -3.49 -1.51
N ARG A 14 16.67 -2.45 -1.60
CA ARG A 14 16.19 -1.06 -1.50
C ARG A 14 15.27 -0.71 -2.66
N ALA A 15 15.67 -1.01 -3.90
CA ALA A 15 14.84 -0.76 -5.08
C ALA A 15 13.48 -1.48 -4.98
N LEU A 16 13.47 -2.73 -4.52
CA LEU A 16 12.24 -3.50 -4.28
C LEU A 16 11.34 -2.87 -3.21
N LYS A 17 11.91 -2.38 -2.10
CA LYS A 17 11.13 -1.71 -1.05
C LYS A 17 10.57 -0.36 -1.52
N ILE A 18 11.36 0.41 -2.27
CA ILE A 18 10.91 1.67 -2.88
C ILE A 18 9.76 1.39 -3.85
N SER A 19 9.91 0.41 -4.74
CA SER A 19 8.86 0.07 -5.70
C SER A 19 7.62 -0.50 -5.02
N ALA A 20 7.77 -1.32 -3.97
CA ALA A 20 6.65 -1.81 -3.17
C ALA A 20 5.90 -0.66 -2.49
N GLY A 21 6.62 0.29 -1.89
CA GLY A 21 6.01 1.46 -1.23
C GLY A 21 5.26 2.36 -2.22
N ILE A 22 5.92 2.75 -3.31
CA ILE A 22 5.34 3.67 -4.30
C ILE A 22 4.22 2.97 -5.08
N LEU A 23 4.52 1.89 -5.81
CA LEU A 23 3.56 1.25 -6.70
C LEU A 23 2.59 0.35 -5.92
N GLY A 24 3.12 -0.58 -5.13
CA GLY A 24 2.30 -1.51 -4.36
C GLY A 24 1.43 -0.80 -3.32
N GLY A 25 1.99 0.18 -2.61
CA GLY A 25 1.24 0.98 -1.63
C GLY A 25 0.14 1.81 -2.26
N TYR A 26 0.38 2.37 -3.46
CA TYR A 26 -0.64 3.12 -4.19
C TYR A 26 -1.78 2.21 -4.64
N MET A 27 -1.46 1.07 -5.25
CA MET A 27 -2.46 0.07 -5.67
C MET A 27 -3.33 -0.38 -4.50
N LEU A 28 -2.70 -0.69 -3.36
CA LEU A 28 -3.41 -1.11 -2.14
C LEU A 28 -4.32 0.00 -1.61
N THR A 29 -3.84 1.24 -1.55
CA THR A 29 -4.60 2.38 -1.08
C THR A 29 -5.84 2.63 -1.94
N VAL A 30 -5.68 2.58 -3.27
CA VAL A 30 -6.79 2.76 -4.21
C VAL A 30 -7.81 1.63 -4.06
N ALA A 31 -7.37 0.37 -4.05
CA ALA A 31 -8.25 -0.78 -3.88
C ALA A 31 -9.05 -0.70 -2.57
N PHE A 32 -8.39 -0.29 -1.47
CA PHE A 32 -9.04 -0.08 -0.19
C PHE A 32 -10.17 0.96 -0.27
N HIS A 33 -9.90 2.16 -0.78
CA HIS A 33 -10.92 3.22 -0.87
C HIS A 33 -12.05 2.88 -1.84
N LEU A 34 -11.76 2.18 -2.94
CA LEU A 34 -12.79 1.68 -3.86
C LEU A 34 -13.67 0.64 -3.17
N SER A 35 -13.09 -0.27 -2.39
CA SER A 35 -13.87 -1.27 -1.64
C SER A 35 -14.81 -0.63 -0.63
N LEU A 36 -14.38 0.44 0.05
CA LEU A 36 -15.25 1.24 0.93
C LEU A 36 -16.39 1.90 0.12
N GLY A 37 -16.08 2.52 -1.02
CA GLY A 37 -17.11 3.12 -1.88
C GLY A 37 -18.15 2.11 -2.39
N ALA A 38 -17.80 0.83 -2.51
CA ALA A 38 -18.74 -0.23 -2.88
C ALA A 38 -19.58 -0.75 -1.70
N LEU A 39 -19.00 -0.83 -0.49
CA LEU A 39 -19.68 -1.39 0.68
C LEU A 39 -20.74 -0.46 1.30
N PHE A 40 -20.62 0.84 1.11
CA PHE A 40 -21.48 1.83 1.75
C PHE A 40 -22.39 2.56 0.75
N LYS A 41 -23.55 3.00 1.22
CA LYS A 41 -24.56 3.67 0.39
C LYS A 41 -24.16 5.08 -0.03
N ASP A 42 -23.50 5.84 0.86
CA ASP A 42 -23.10 7.22 0.59
C ASP A 42 -21.71 7.28 -0.08
N LYS A 43 -21.73 7.06 -1.40
CA LYS A 43 -20.51 7.03 -2.21
C LYS A 43 -19.83 8.40 -2.29
N MET A 44 -20.60 9.49 -2.23
CA MET A 44 -20.05 10.85 -2.32
C MET A 44 -19.25 11.21 -1.07
N ALA A 45 -19.81 11.01 0.12
CA ALA A 45 -19.11 11.31 1.36
C ALA A 45 -17.80 10.51 1.49
N ILE A 46 -17.83 9.24 1.04
CA ILE A 46 -16.65 8.37 1.06
C ILE A 46 -15.59 8.84 0.06
N MET A 47 -15.96 9.16 -1.19
CA MET A 47 -14.98 9.65 -2.16
C MET A 47 -14.38 11.00 -1.76
N LEU A 48 -15.17 11.90 -1.16
CA LEU A 48 -14.68 13.17 -0.65
C LEU A 48 -13.65 12.98 0.46
N THR A 49 -13.92 12.07 1.40
CA THR A 49 -12.97 11.73 2.47
C THR A 49 -11.72 11.04 1.91
N ALA A 50 -11.91 10.15 0.92
CA ALA A 50 -10.84 9.44 0.24
C ALA A 50 -9.84 10.39 -0.42
N SER A 51 -10.26 11.55 -0.91
CA SER A 51 -9.37 12.56 -1.49
C SER A 51 -8.26 12.99 -0.51
N PHE A 52 -8.55 13.00 0.79
CA PHE A 52 -7.57 13.34 1.83
C PHE A 52 -6.85 12.10 2.38
N SER A 53 -7.61 11.03 2.68
CA SER A 53 -7.04 9.82 3.31
C SER A 53 -6.17 8.99 2.37
N LEU A 54 -6.31 9.14 1.05
CA LEU A 54 -5.46 8.46 0.07
C LEU A 54 -3.99 8.80 0.29
N PHE A 55 -3.65 10.08 0.43
CA PHE A 55 -2.26 10.48 0.63
C PHE A 55 -1.71 9.99 1.98
N ILE A 56 -2.49 10.09 3.04
CA ILE A 56 -2.08 9.69 4.39
C ILE A 56 -1.84 8.18 4.46
N MET A 57 -2.76 7.38 3.92
CA MET A 57 -2.61 5.92 3.88
C MET A 57 -1.45 5.51 2.99
N TRP A 58 -1.31 6.12 1.80
CA TRP A 58 -0.24 5.78 0.87
C TRP A 58 1.14 6.09 1.44
N THR A 59 1.33 7.26 2.05
CA THR A 59 2.58 7.63 2.71
C THR A 59 2.91 6.72 3.88
N GLY A 60 1.92 6.33 4.69
CA GLY A 60 2.08 5.29 5.70
C GLY A 60 2.56 3.96 5.10
N LEU A 61 1.99 3.55 3.97
CA LEU A 61 2.37 2.33 3.27
C LEU A 61 3.78 2.40 2.65
N ILE A 62 4.26 3.57 2.26
CA ILE A 62 5.65 3.75 1.84
C ILE A 62 6.58 3.44 3.02
N VAL A 63 6.30 3.97 4.21
CA VAL A 63 7.12 3.72 5.41
C VAL A 63 7.09 2.24 5.81
N THR A 64 5.91 1.61 5.81
CA THR A 64 5.79 0.20 6.18
C THR A 64 6.53 -0.74 5.23
N ALA A 65 6.70 -0.38 3.94
CA ALA A 65 7.49 -1.19 3.00
C ALA A 65 8.96 -1.34 3.45
N PHE A 66 9.51 -0.34 4.16
CA PHE A 66 10.87 -0.39 4.68
C PHE A 66 11.01 -1.15 6.00
N LEU A 67 9.90 -1.40 6.72
CA LEU A 67 9.91 -2.20 7.95
C LEU A 67 10.12 -3.70 7.66
N PHE A 68 9.79 -4.16 6.45
CA PHE A 68 10.04 -5.55 6.04
C PHE A 68 11.54 -5.83 5.92
N ARG A 69 11.98 -7.01 6.34
CA ARG A 69 13.36 -7.45 6.13
C ARG A 69 13.65 -7.66 4.63
N ASN A 70 12.70 -8.24 3.90
CA ASN A 70 12.80 -8.52 2.45
C ASN A 70 11.72 -7.75 1.67
N GLY A 71 12.11 -7.04 0.60
CA GLY A 71 11.19 -6.28 -0.25
C GLY A 71 10.16 -7.16 -0.97
N TRP A 72 10.46 -8.43 -1.23
CA TRP A 72 9.47 -9.38 -1.76
C TRP A 72 8.33 -9.67 -0.79
N GLN A 73 8.60 -9.64 0.52
CA GLN A 73 7.55 -9.82 1.52
C GLN A 73 6.60 -8.62 1.53
N ALA A 74 7.14 -7.40 1.40
CA ALA A 74 6.31 -6.20 1.27
C ALA A 74 5.39 -6.29 0.04
N TRP A 75 5.96 -6.67 -1.12
CA TRP A 75 5.18 -6.89 -2.35
C TRP A 75 4.10 -7.95 -2.20
N ALA A 76 4.43 -9.11 -1.64
CA ALA A 76 3.48 -10.19 -1.44
C ALA A 76 2.30 -9.76 -0.57
N VAL A 77 2.57 -9.10 0.57
CA VAL A 77 1.53 -8.59 1.45
C VAL A 77 0.67 -7.55 0.73
N TYR A 78 1.27 -6.58 0.03
CA TYR A 78 0.52 -5.53 -0.65
C TYR A 78 -0.35 -6.08 -1.77
N ILE A 79 0.15 -7.01 -2.57
CA ILE A 79 -0.62 -7.66 -3.63
C ILE A 79 -1.77 -8.45 -3.04
N ILE A 80 -1.54 -9.27 -2.00
CA ILE A 80 -2.59 -10.08 -1.38
C ILE A 80 -3.69 -9.18 -0.82
N CYS A 81 -3.33 -8.13 -0.06
CA CYS A 81 -4.32 -7.18 0.45
C CYS A 81 -5.06 -6.44 -0.68
N THR A 82 -4.34 -6.06 -1.74
CA THR A 82 -4.96 -5.41 -2.92
C THR A 82 -5.99 -6.33 -3.56
N LEU A 83 -5.66 -7.61 -3.75
CA LEU A 83 -6.57 -8.60 -4.32
C LEU A 83 -7.80 -8.80 -3.42
N ILE A 84 -7.63 -8.85 -2.10
CA ILE A 84 -8.76 -8.96 -1.16
C ILE A 84 -9.71 -7.76 -1.32
N PHE A 85 -9.20 -6.53 -1.29
CA PHE A 85 -10.05 -5.34 -1.46
C PHE A 85 -10.66 -5.23 -2.85
N ALA A 86 -9.92 -5.62 -3.89
CA ALA A 86 -10.45 -5.69 -5.25
C ALA A 86 -11.59 -6.71 -5.35
N SER A 87 -11.45 -7.90 -4.77
CA SER A 87 -12.52 -8.90 -4.71
C SER A 87 -13.76 -8.37 -4.01
N ILE A 88 -13.60 -7.68 -2.87
CA ILE A 88 -14.71 -7.04 -2.16
C ILE A 88 -15.43 -6.03 -3.08
N TYR A 89 -14.67 -5.18 -3.77
CA TYR A 89 -15.23 -4.22 -4.72
C TYR A 89 -16.03 -4.90 -5.85
N PHE A 90 -15.47 -5.94 -6.48
CA PHE A 90 -16.13 -6.61 -7.60
C PHE A 90 -17.37 -7.42 -7.19
N ILE A 91 -17.40 -7.97 -5.98
CA ILE A 91 -18.56 -8.74 -5.47
C ILE A 91 -19.67 -7.81 -4.99
N SER A 92 -19.31 -6.62 -4.46
CA SER A 92 -20.27 -5.67 -3.86
C SER A 92 -20.81 -4.64 -4.84
N ARG A 93 -20.33 -4.63 -6.09
CA ARG A 93 -20.78 -3.76 -7.18
C ARG A 93 -22.05 -4.31 -7.82
#